data_AF-A0A7C2QEJ4-F1
#
_entry.id   AF-A0A7C2QEJ4-F1
#
_cell.length_a   1.000
_cell.length_b   1.000
_cell.length_c   1.000
_cell.angle_alpha   90.00
_cell.angle_beta   90.00
_cell.angle_gamma   90.00
#
_symmetry.space_group_name_H-M   'P 1'
#
loop_
_entity.id
_entity.type
_entity.pdbx_description
1 polymer ?
#
loop_
_entity_poly.entity_id
_entity_poly.type
_entity_poly.pdbx_seq_one_letter_code
_entity_poly.pdbx_strand_id
1 'polypeptide(L)'
;MVQKLRECARELEKLLGDELVGLVLFGSWARGEAREDSDVDVFVVLKSLKGLEARAAVYRVVSRGVGRAVTLVDARADELFKDELELTPLLLNILVDGIVVHDRTGKLAELAAKARQLVEAEGLVRYRTPDGKYGWKRLDGKPLVPV
;
A
#
# COMPACT_ATOMS: atom_id res chain seq x y z
N MET A 1 -5.13 -12.94 7.16
CA MET A 1 -4.29 -11.73 7.27
C MET A 1 -5.11 -10.46 7.47
N VAL A 2 -6.02 -10.12 6.55
CA VAL A 2 -6.85 -8.89 6.62
C VAL A 2 -7.51 -8.67 7.98
N GLN A 3 -8.13 -9.69 8.57
CA GLN A 3 -8.80 -9.55 9.88
C GLN A 3 -7.82 -9.14 11.00
N LYS A 4 -6.63 -9.74 11.05
CA LYS A 4 -5.57 -9.34 12.01
C LYS A 4 -5.16 -7.89 11.79
N LEU A 5 -5.02 -7.46 10.54
CA LEU A 5 -4.68 -6.07 10.22
C LEU A 5 -5.82 -5.09 10.56
N ARG A 6 -7.09 -5.50 10.51
CA ARG A 6 -8.22 -4.69 11.00
C ARG A 6 -8.17 -4.51 12.51
N GLU A 7 -7.67 -5.48 13.25
CA GLU A 7 -7.44 -5.36 14.69
C GLU A 7 -6.25 -4.44 14.97
N CYS A 8 -5.14 -4.59 14.24
CA CYS A 8 -4.01 -3.65 14.30
C CYS A 8 -4.43 -2.22 13.98
N ALA A 9 -5.25 -2.00 12.94
CA ALA A 9 -5.75 -0.67 12.58
C ALA A 9 -6.52 -0.05 13.74
N ARG A 10 -7.41 -0.80 14.40
CA ARG A 10 -8.15 -0.32 15.57
C ARG A 10 -7.25 0.03 16.76
N GLU A 11 -6.16 -0.70 16.96
CA GLU A 11 -5.16 -0.36 17.97
C GLU A 11 -4.39 0.91 17.59
N LEU A 12 -3.99 1.04 16.33
CA LEU A 12 -3.31 2.22 15.81
C LEU A 12 -4.19 3.46 15.87
N GLU A 13 -5.49 3.35 15.60
CA GLU A 13 -6.43 4.47 15.77
C GLU A 13 -6.52 4.95 17.22
N LYS A 14 -6.45 4.03 18.20
CA LYS A 14 -6.42 4.41 19.62
C LYS A 14 -5.12 5.09 20.00
N LEU A 15 -4.00 4.65 19.42
CA LEU A 15 -2.66 5.16 19.71
C LEU A 15 -2.37 6.50 19.02
N LEU A 16 -2.80 6.65 17.77
CA LEU A 16 -2.44 7.76 16.89
C LEU A 16 -3.62 8.72 16.65
N GLY A 17 -4.85 8.35 17.02
CA GLY A 17 -6.02 9.20 16.83
C GLY A 17 -6.31 9.47 15.35
N ASP A 18 -6.41 10.75 14.99
CA ASP A 18 -6.63 11.21 13.62
C ASP A 18 -5.36 11.22 12.75
N GLU A 19 -4.19 10.89 13.33
CA GLU A 19 -2.97 10.71 12.56
C GLU A 19 -3.01 9.44 11.70
N LEU A 20 -3.77 8.41 12.07
CA LEU A 20 -3.98 7.26 11.18
C LEU A 20 -5.05 7.61 10.14
N VAL A 21 -4.64 7.74 8.88
CA VAL A 21 -5.53 8.03 7.75
C VAL A 21 -5.90 6.75 7.00
N GLY A 22 -4.97 5.82 6.84
CA GLY A 22 -5.21 4.60 6.07
C GLY A 22 -4.22 3.48 6.35
N LEU A 23 -4.66 2.25 6.11
CA LEU A 23 -3.84 1.04 6.15
C LEU A 23 -4.21 0.14 4.99
N VAL A 24 -3.21 -0.28 4.21
CA VAL A 24 -3.38 -1.18 3.05
C VAL A 24 -2.47 -2.39 3.24
N LEU A 25 -3.03 -3.58 3.07
CA LEU A 25 -2.26 -4.79 2.86
C LEU A 25 -1.89 -4.85 1.39
N PHE A 26 -0.61 -4.97 1.06
CA PHE A 26 -0.19 -5.18 -0.32
C PHE A 26 0.73 -6.40 -0.42
N GLY A 27 1.38 -6.57 -1.56
CA GLY A 27 2.36 -7.64 -1.73
C GLY A 27 1.74 -9.02 -1.85
N SER A 28 2.50 -10.04 -1.46
CA SER A 28 2.16 -11.46 -1.70
C SER A 28 0.85 -11.87 -1.02
N TRP A 29 0.59 -11.38 0.20
CA TRP A 29 -0.63 -11.67 0.94
C TRP A 29 -1.87 -11.06 0.29
N ALA A 30 -1.75 -9.87 -0.30
CA ALA A 30 -2.86 -9.26 -1.02
C ALA A 30 -3.20 -9.99 -2.32
N ARG A 31 -2.17 -10.50 -3.02
CA ARG A 31 -2.32 -11.26 -4.27
C ARG A 31 -2.67 -12.73 -4.09
N GLY A 32 -2.70 -13.26 -2.87
CA GLY A 32 -2.91 -14.70 -2.62
C GLY A 32 -1.70 -15.57 -2.98
N GLU A 33 -0.51 -14.98 -3.07
CA GLU A 33 0.75 -15.65 -3.45
C GLU A 33 1.68 -15.90 -2.25
N ALA A 34 1.23 -15.54 -1.04
CA ALA A 34 2.04 -15.67 0.17
C ALA A 34 2.34 -17.13 0.51
N ARG A 35 3.60 -17.39 0.87
CA ARG A 35 4.08 -18.66 1.43
C ARG A 35 4.20 -18.57 2.95
N GLU A 36 4.46 -19.71 3.58
CA GLU A 36 4.62 -19.82 5.04
C GLU A 36 5.73 -18.93 5.63
N ASP A 37 6.74 -18.56 4.83
CA ASP A 37 7.85 -17.67 5.21
C ASP A 37 7.62 -16.21 4.78
N SER A 38 6.60 -15.91 3.98
CA SER A 38 6.45 -14.59 3.33
C SER A 38 6.08 -13.46 4.29
N ASP A 39 6.89 -12.41 4.33
CA ASP A 39 6.65 -11.18 5.11
C ASP A 39 5.28 -10.55 4.82
N VAL A 40 4.79 -9.74 5.77
CA VAL A 40 3.55 -8.98 5.60
C VAL A 40 3.89 -7.56 5.16
N ASP A 41 3.57 -7.23 3.91
CA ASP A 41 3.75 -5.89 3.36
C ASP A 41 2.56 -5.00 3.71
N VAL A 42 2.80 -3.90 4.41
CA VAL A 42 1.78 -2.92 4.78
C VAL A 42 2.16 -1.51 4.37
N PHE A 43 1.20 -0.80 3.80
CA PHE A 43 1.30 0.61 3.48
C PHE A 43 0.43 1.39 4.46
N VAL A 44 1.03 2.32 5.20
CA VAL A 44 0.33 3.18 6.16
C VAL A 44 0.33 4.62 5.65
N VAL A 45 -0.83 5.25 5.74
CA VAL A 45 -0.99 6.67 5.45
C VAL A 45 -1.17 7.39 6.77
N LEU A 46 -0.23 8.28 7.07
CA LEU A 46 -0.29 9.15 8.25
C LEU A 46 -0.68 10.57 7.85
N LYS A 47 -1.36 11.29 8.73
CA LYS A 47 -1.78 12.67 8.45
C LYS A 47 -0.58 13.59 8.32
N SER A 48 0.28 13.62 9.35
CA SER A 48 1.45 14.52 9.39
C SER A 48 2.67 13.93 10.11
N LEU A 49 2.50 12.98 11.03
CA LEU A 49 3.57 12.44 11.88
C LEU A 49 4.76 11.88 11.10
N LYS A 50 5.96 12.45 11.26
CA LYS A 50 7.22 12.02 10.61
C LYS A 50 8.19 11.39 11.59
N GLY A 51 9.20 10.69 11.05
CA GLY A 51 10.34 10.20 11.82
C GLY A 51 10.25 8.74 12.26
N LEU A 52 11.37 8.27 12.83
CA LEU A 52 11.58 6.87 13.19
C LEU A 52 10.63 6.39 14.28
N GLU A 53 10.25 7.25 15.22
CA GLU A 53 9.37 6.90 16.34
C GLU A 53 7.97 6.53 15.87
N ALA A 54 7.37 7.33 14.98
CA ALA A 54 6.07 7.05 14.39
C ALA A 54 6.12 5.72 13.59
N ARG A 55 7.17 5.55 12.78
CA ARG A 55 7.40 4.32 12.01
C ARG A 55 7.55 3.10 12.92
N ALA A 56 8.29 3.22 14.02
CA ALA A 56 8.50 2.16 15.00
C ALA A 56 7.23 1.82 15.77
N ALA A 57 6.40 2.80 16.10
CA ALA A 57 5.10 2.59 16.73
C ALA A 57 4.17 1.76 15.84
N VAL A 58 4.03 2.15 14.57
CA VAL A 58 3.23 1.39 13.58
C VAL A 58 3.79 -0.02 13.42
N TYR A 59 5.09 -0.13 13.18
CA TYR A 59 5.76 -1.42 13.00
C TYR A 59 5.52 -2.37 14.16
N ARG A 60 5.64 -1.89 15.41
CA ARG A 60 5.48 -2.70 16.62
C ARG A 60 4.07 -3.26 16.75
N VAL A 61 3.05 -2.43 16.51
CA VAL A 61 1.64 -2.86 16.59
C VAL A 61 1.35 -3.89 15.50
N VAL A 62 1.77 -3.61 14.25
CA VAL A 62 1.49 -4.51 13.13
C VAL A 62 2.24 -5.83 13.29
N SER A 63 3.57 -5.81 13.52
CA SER A 63 4.39 -7.02 13.66
C SER A 63 3.89 -7.93 14.78
N ARG A 64 3.52 -7.37 15.94
CA ARG A 64 2.92 -8.13 17.04
C ARG A 64 1.56 -8.72 16.66
N GLY A 65 0.68 -7.95 16.03
CA GLY A 65 -0.66 -8.41 15.68
C GLY A 65 -0.67 -9.47 14.58
N VAL A 66 0.24 -9.39 13.61
CA VAL A 66 0.34 -10.40 12.56
C VAL A 66 1.17 -11.62 12.98
N GLY A 67 2.11 -11.45 13.91
CA GLY A 67 3.00 -12.49 14.42
C GLY A 67 4.09 -12.90 13.43
N ARG A 68 4.53 -11.97 12.58
CA ARG A 68 5.42 -12.22 11.43
C ARG A 68 6.29 -11.00 11.15
N ALA A 69 7.35 -11.18 10.36
CA ALA A 69 8.11 -10.07 9.79
C ALA A 69 7.19 -9.17 8.95
N VAL A 70 7.43 -7.86 9.04
CA VAL A 70 6.63 -6.82 8.38
C VAL A 70 7.54 -5.97 7.53
N THR A 71 7.13 -5.69 6.30
CA THR A 71 7.69 -4.61 5.50
C THR A 71 6.73 -3.43 5.56
N LEU A 72 7.20 -2.32 6.15
CA LEU A 72 6.39 -1.11 6.33
C LEU A 72 6.81 -0.05 5.32
N VAL A 73 5.84 0.43 4.55
CA VAL A 73 5.94 1.64 3.72
C VAL A 73 5.00 2.68 4.33
N ASP A 74 5.49 3.89 4.55
CA ASP A 74 4.67 4.98 5.07
C ASP A 74 4.68 6.18 4.11
N ALA A 75 3.54 6.85 4.02
CA ALA A 75 3.37 8.09 3.27
C ALA A 75 2.58 9.11 4.10
N ARG A 76 2.62 10.38 3.68
CA ARG A 76 1.77 11.41 4.28
C ARG A 76 0.56 11.71 3.42
N ALA A 77 -0.54 12.07 4.08
CA ALA A 77 -1.81 12.32 3.41
C ALA A 77 -1.72 13.51 2.44
N ASP A 78 -0.97 14.56 2.78
CA ASP A 78 -0.71 15.70 1.90
C ASP A 78 0.11 15.31 0.66
N GLU A 79 1.11 14.44 0.81
CA GLU A 79 1.93 13.92 -0.28
C GLU A 79 1.16 12.93 -1.18
N LEU A 80 0.30 12.10 -0.59
CA LEU A 80 -0.45 11.06 -1.29
C LEU A 80 -1.67 11.61 -2.03
N PHE A 81 -2.31 12.66 -1.50
CA PHE A 81 -3.55 13.22 -2.06
C PHE A 81 -3.36 14.58 -2.71
N LYS A 82 -2.13 14.95 -3.09
CA LYS A 82 -1.86 16.12 -3.93
C LYS A 82 -2.35 15.91 -5.36
N ASP A 83 -2.65 17.00 -6.06
CA ASP A 83 -3.16 16.96 -7.45
C ASP A 83 -2.15 16.32 -8.41
N GLU A 84 -0.87 16.65 -8.28
CA GLU A 84 0.23 16.12 -9.10
C GLU A 84 0.93 14.94 -8.40
N LEU A 85 0.17 13.89 -8.10
CA LEU A 85 0.70 12.66 -7.52
C LEU A 85 1.58 11.91 -8.53
N GLU A 86 2.83 11.66 -8.16
CA GLU A 86 3.72 10.80 -8.94
C GLU A 86 3.41 9.33 -8.67
N LEU A 87 2.92 8.63 -9.69
CA LEU A 87 2.62 7.20 -9.61
C LEU A 87 3.88 6.36 -9.83
N THR A 88 4.59 6.07 -8.74
CA THR A 88 5.72 5.13 -8.77
C THR A 88 5.23 3.68 -9.01
N PRO A 89 6.07 2.78 -9.56
CA PRO A 89 5.70 1.36 -9.72
C PRO A 89 5.28 0.70 -8.40
N LEU A 90 5.91 1.06 -7.28
CA LEU A 90 5.53 0.57 -5.95
C LEU A 90 4.15 1.08 -5.53
N LEU A 91 3.89 2.37 -5.70
CA LEU A 91 2.58 2.95 -5.38
C LEU A 91 1.48 2.33 -6.25
N LEU A 92 1.75 2.09 -7.53
CA LEU A 92 0.80 1.42 -8.42
C LEU A 92 0.53 -0.02 -7.97
N ASN A 93 1.56 -0.77 -7.55
CA ASN A 93 1.38 -2.10 -6.94
C ASN A 93 0.51 -2.03 -5.67
N ILE A 94 0.73 -1.04 -4.80
CA ILE A 94 -0.06 -0.84 -3.58
C ILE A 94 -1.52 -0.53 -3.90
N LEU A 95 -1.78 0.39 -4.83
CA LEU A 95 -3.13 0.86 -5.14
C LEU A 95 -3.96 -0.15 -5.94
N VAL A 96 -3.32 -0.89 -6.85
CA VAL A 96 -4.00 -1.82 -7.76
C VAL A 96 -4.19 -3.18 -7.12
N ASP A 97 -3.15 -3.73 -6.51
CA ASP A 97 -3.18 -5.07 -5.91
C ASP A 97 -3.53 -5.06 -4.42
N GLY A 98 -3.44 -3.90 -3.76
CA GLY A 98 -3.62 -3.79 -2.33
C GLY A 98 -5.08 -3.91 -1.90
N ILE A 99 -5.26 -4.46 -0.69
CA ILE A 99 -6.53 -4.52 0.01
C ILE A 99 -6.54 -3.37 1.03
N VAL A 100 -7.44 -2.42 0.84
CA VAL A 100 -7.69 -1.34 1.80
C VAL A 100 -8.28 -1.96 3.08
N VAL A 101 -7.50 -1.95 4.16
CA VAL A 101 -7.87 -2.52 5.47
C VAL A 101 -8.57 -1.48 6.32
N HIS A 102 -8.07 -0.24 6.28
CA HIS A 102 -8.61 0.92 6.98
C HIS A 102 -8.50 2.13 6.06
N ASP A 103 -9.55 2.94 6.03
CA ASP A 103 -9.60 4.21 5.32
C ASP A 103 -10.52 5.15 6.08
N ARG A 104 -9.94 6.15 6.75
CA ARG A 104 -10.67 7.11 7.56
C ARG A 104 -11.50 8.09 6.71
N THR A 105 -11.11 8.32 5.47
CA THR A 105 -11.63 9.44 4.65
C THR A 105 -12.35 8.99 3.38
N GLY A 106 -12.21 7.73 2.98
CA GLY A 106 -12.67 7.21 1.68
C GLY A 106 -11.72 7.52 0.53
N LYS A 107 -10.80 8.48 0.70
CA LYS A 107 -9.88 8.93 -0.36
C LYS A 107 -8.92 7.84 -0.82
N LEU A 108 -8.55 6.90 0.05
CA LEU A 108 -7.62 5.83 -0.32
C LEU A 108 -8.32 4.79 -1.20
N ALA A 109 -9.57 4.45 -0.89
CA ALA A 109 -10.41 3.61 -1.74
C ALA A 109 -10.68 4.26 -3.10
N GLU A 110 -10.97 5.57 -3.12
CA GLU A 110 -11.13 6.34 -4.36
C GLU A 110 -9.84 6.36 -5.20
N LEU A 111 -8.70 6.63 -4.58
CA LEU A 111 -7.40 6.66 -5.26
C LEU A 111 -7.06 5.28 -5.85
N ALA A 112 -7.31 4.21 -5.10
CA ALA A 112 -7.14 2.84 -5.58
C ALA A 112 -8.05 2.51 -6.77
N ALA A 113 -9.30 3.01 -6.76
CA ALA A 113 -10.22 2.85 -7.88
C ALA A 113 -9.74 3.60 -9.13
N LYS A 114 -9.28 4.85 -8.98
CA LYS A 114 -8.71 5.63 -10.08
C LYS A 114 -7.46 4.97 -10.66
N ALA A 115 -6.58 4.41 -9.82
CA ALA A 115 -5.40 3.69 -10.28
C ALA A 115 -5.76 2.44 -11.10
N ARG A 116 -6.79 1.68 -10.69
CA ARG A 116 -7.29 0.54 -11.47
C ARG A 116 -7.86 0.96 -12.83
N GLN A 117 -8.63 2.05 -12.86
CA GLN A 117 -9.16 2.62 -14.10
C GLN A 117 -8.04 3.08 -15.04
N LEU A 118 -6.99 3.72 -14.50
CA LEU A 118 -5.81 4.12 -15.28
C LEU A 118 -5.10 2.91 -15.88
N VAL A 119 -4.87 1.86 -15.10
CA VAL A 119 -4.25 0.61 -15.57
C VAL A 119 -5.04 0.01 -16.73
N GLU A 120 -6.36 -0.02 -16.64
CA GLU A 120 -7.23 -0.51 -17.71
C GLU A 120 -7.19 0.38 -18.95
N ALA A 121 -7.36 1.70 -18.77
CA ALA A 121 -7.40 2.66 -19.87
C ALA A 121 -6.08 2.73 -20.65
N GLU A 122 -4.95 2.60 -19.97
CA GLU A 122 -3.61 2.63 -20.57
C GLU A 122 -3.14 1.24 -21.05
N GLY A 123 -3.96 0.19 -20.86
CA GLY A 123 -3.61 -1.17 -21.24
C GLY A 123 -2.36 -1.67 -20.50
N LEU A 124 -2.19 -1.31 -19.23
CA LEU A 124 -1.04 -1.72 -18.43
C LEU A 124 -1.21 -3.17 -17.97
N VAL A 125 -0.17 -3.96 -18.19
CA VAL A 125 -0.08 -5.34 -17.74
C VAL A 125 1.11 -5.51 -16.81
N ARG A 126 0.93 -6.35 -15.78
CA ARG A 126 2.00 -6.71 -14.87
C ARG A 126 3.01 -7.61 -15.58
N TYR A 127 4.28 -7.41 -15.27
CA TYR A 127 5.33 -8.39 -15.53
C TYR A 127 6.06 -8.70 -14.24
N ARG A 128 6.62 -9.91 -14.17
CA ARG A 128 7.43 -10.35 -13.04
C ARG A 128 8.90 -10.33 -13.42
N THR A 129 9.74 -9.72 -12.60
CA THR A 129 11.20 -9.72 -12.79
C THR A 129 11.80 -11.06 -12.33
N PRO A 130 13.02 -11.42 -12.76
CA PRO A 130 13.69 -12.63 -12.31
C PRO A 130 13.89 -12.71 -10.78
N ASP A 131 14.08 -11.55 -10.12
CA ASP A 131 14.17 -11.44 -8.65
C ASP A 131 12.79 -11.44 -7.96
N GLY A 132 11.71 -11.71 -8.71
CA GLY A 132 10.37 -11.96 -8.18
C GLY A 132 9.53 -10.71 -7.90
N LYS A 133 10.02 -9.51 -8.23
CA LYS A 133 9.28 -8.25 -8.10
C LYS A 133 8.27 -8.07 -9.23
N TYR A 134 7.29 -7.20 -9.01
CA TYR A 134 6.28 -6.84 -10.00
C TYR A 134 6.52 -5.44 -10.53
N GLY A 135 6.53 -5.33 -11.86
CA GLY A 135 6.54 -4.08 -12.60
C GLY A 135 5.35 -3.99 -13.55
N TRP A 136 5.23 -2.84 -14.20
CA TRP A 136 4.17 -2.54 -15.15
C TRP A 136 4.76 -2.25 -16.52
N LYS A 137 4.07 -2.68 -17.57
CA LYS A 137 4.40 -2.36 -18.96
C LYS A 137 3.11 -2.19 -19.75
N ARG A 138 3.16 -1.43 -20.84
CA ARG A 138 2.01 -1.35 -21.75
C ARG A 138 1.89 -2.65 -22.55
N LEU A 139 0.66 -3.11 -22.74
CA LEU A 139 0.37 -4.28 -23.57
C LEU A 139 0.77 -4.05 -25.03
N ASP A 140 0.63 -2.82 -25.51
CA ASP A 140 1.00 -2.40 -26.87
C ASP A 140 2.53 -2.25 -27.09
N GLY A 141 3.33 -2.49 -26.06
CA GLY A 141 4.80 -2.41 -26.13
C GLY A 141 5.36 -0.99 -26.16
N LYS A 142 4.52 0.05 -26.09
CA LYS A 142 5.01 1.43 -26.03
C LYS A 142 5.67 1.74 -24.67
N PRO A 143 6.59 2.72 -24.61
CA PRO A 143 7.14 3.21 -23.36
C PRO A 143 6.07 3.78 -22.42
N LEU A 144 6.29 3.68 -21.10
CA LEU A 144 5.41 4.25 -20.07
C LEU A 144 5.51 5.79 -19.98
N VAL A 145 6.62 6.36 -20.43
CA VAL A 145 6.84 7.80 -20.50
C VAL A 145 6.86 8.16 -22.00
N PRO A 146 6.17 9.22 -22.44
CA PRO A 146 6.32 9.71 -23.80
C PRO A 146 7.80 10.03 -24.05
N VAL A 147 8.35 9.52 -25.16
CA VAL A 147 9.68 9.89 -25.67
C VAL A 147 9.58 11.20 -26.43
#